data_AF-A0A2K9AJ44-F1
#
_entry.id   AF-A0A2K9AJ44-F1
#
_cell.length_a   1.000
_cell.length_b   1.000
_cell.length_c   1.000
_cell.angle_alpha   90.00
_cell.angle_beta   90.00
_cell.angle_gamma   90.00
#
_symmetry.space_group_name_H-M   'P 1'
#
loop_
_entity.id
_entity.type
_entity.pdbx_description
1 polymer ?
#
loop_
_entity_poly.entity_id
_entity_poly.type
_entity_poly.pdbx_seq_one_letter_code
_entity_poly.pdbx_strand_id
1 'polypeptide(L)'
;MIEVRYVTKSESERWSIELSFNGGAEVGKGNPSNTDVKIRLLSKVNQHCQSSPWQLEWERSLGNIKMPTGAWNGIHLAEIVNDLLFIAASNTTICISPVTGKELWRVRTGNTPIYKILSTKSNDAIIVYNGYYDFESSLGKGNIAKVSLEGEIIWRAELPSEKDIYSNPPYYNENELYSNSWEGFLCKLSEEDGSIMDKQFTK
;
A
#
# COMPACT_ATOMS: atom_id res chain seq x y z
N MET A 1 0.99 22.85 -13.02
CA MET A 1 1.17 21.39 -12.81
C MET A 1 -0.20 20.76 -13.00
N ILE A 2 -0.30 19.64 -13.74
CA ILE A 2 -1.58 18.95 -13.90
C ILE A 2 -1.88 18.22 -12.58
N GLU A 3 -3.01 18.55 -11.97
CA GLU A 3 -3.52 17.95 -10.74
C GLU A 3 -4.45 16.77 -11.10
N VAL A 4 -4.27 15.65 -10.41
CA VAL A 4 -5.09 14.44 -10.59
C VAL A 4 -5.71 14.06 -9.26
N ARG A 5 -7.01 13.73 -9.26
CA ARG A 5 -7.69 13.16 -8.09
C ARG A 5 -7.48 11.65 -8.10
N TYR A 6 -6.87 11.14 -7.04
CA TYR A 6 -6.73 9.71 -6.78
C TYR A 6 -7.79 9.27 -5.77
N VAL A 7 -8.36 8.10 -6.01
CA VAL A 7 -9.26 7.40 -5.08
C VAL A 7 -8.88 5.93 -5.09
N THR A 8 -8.62 5.36 -3.92
CA THR A 8 -8.41 3.93 -3.70
C THR A 8 -9.42 3.45 -2.69
N LYS A 9 -9.86 2.20 -2.84
CA LYS A 9 -10.93 1.61 -2.06
C LYS A 9 -10.60 0.16 -1.73
N SER A 10 -10.93 -0.26 -0.51
CA SER A 10 -11.03 -1.68 -0.14
C SER A 10 -12.36 -1.92 0.58
N GLU A 11 -12.94 -3.10 0.34
CA GLU A 11 -14.25 -3.49 0.82
C GLU A 11 -14.20 -4.84 1.54
N SER A 12 -15.02 -4.96 2.57
CA SER A 12 -15.36 -6.20 3.26
C SER A 12 -16.89 -6.36 3.20
N GLU A 13 -17.42 -7.41 3.82
CA GLU A 13 -18.88 -7.59 3.91
C GLU A 13 -19.59 -6.41 4.59
N ARG A 14 -18.89 -5.79 5.56
CA ARG A 14 -19.44 -4.75 6.45
C ARG A 14 -18.98 -3.34 6.12
N TRP A 15 -17.73 -3.19 5.73
CA TRP A 15 -17.05 -1.89 5.63
C TRP A 15 -16.51 -1.64 4.23
N SER A 16 -16.49 -0.37 3.86
CA SER A 16 -15.79 0.16 2.70
C SER A 16 -14.90 1.28 3.17
N ILE A 17 -13.58 1.15 3.04
CA ILE A 17 -12.65 2.26 3.29
C ILE A 17 -12.23 2.89 1.97
N GLU A 18 -12.28 4.22 1.91
CA GLU A 18 -11.81 5.00 0.79
C GLU A 18 -10.70 5.95 1.25
N LEU A 19 -9.58 5.96 0.53
CA LEU A 19 -8.58 7.01 0.62
C LEU A 19 -8.58 7.82 -0.67
N SER A 20 -8.58 9.14 -0.54
CA SER A 20 -8.56 10.04 -1.70
C SER A 20 -7.64 11.23 -1.48
N PHE A 21 -6.97 11.68 -2.54
CA PHE A 21 -6.03 12.79 -2.48
C PHE A 21 -5.83 13.44 -3.85
N ASN A 22 -5.32 14.68 -3.83
CA ASN A 22 -4.89 15.38 -5.04
C ASN A 22 -3.39 15.15 -5.23
N GLY A 23 -2.97 14.56 -6.34
CA GLY A 23 -1.58 14.23 -6.62
C GLY A 23 -1.08 14.83 -7.93
N GLY A 24 0.24 14.79 -8.11
CA GLY A 24 0.87 15.15 -9.38
C GLY A 24 0.70 14.03 -10.42
N ALA A 25 0.54 14.42 -11.69
CA ALA A 25 0.38 13.47 -12.80
C ALA A 25 1.66 12.67 -13.13
N GLU A 26 2.83 13.18 -12.77
CA GLU A 26 4.14 12.60 -13.10
C GLU A 26 4.78 11.89 -11.89
N VAL A 27 5.41 10.74 -12.13
CA VAL A 27 6.17 10.00 -11.10
C VAL A 27 7.32 10.86 -10.59
N GLY A 28 7.51 10.92 -9.27
CA GLY A 28 8.65 11.60 -8.64
C GLY A 28 8.57 13.14 -8.59
N LYS A 29 7.63 13.77 -9.30
CA LYS A 29 7.49 15.25 -9.33
C LYS A 29 6.87 15.86 -8.06
N GLY A 30 6.56 15.06 -7.06
CA GLY A 30 5.92 15.49 -5.82
C GLY A 30 4.46 15.88 -6.02
N ASN A 31 3.76 16.12 -4.91
CA ASN A 31 2.36 16.49 -4.91
C ASN A 31 2.18 18.01 -5.02
N PRO A 32 1.02 18.49 -5.50
CA PRO A 32 0.75 19.92 -5.52
C PRO A 32 0.65 20.47 -4.08
N SER A 33 0.83 21.78 -3.92
CA SER A 33 0.85 22.45 -2.60
C SER A 33 -0.48 22.37 -1.84
N ASN A 34 -1.57 21.99 -2.51
CA ASN A 34 -2.92 21.82 -1.97
C ASN A 34 -3.33 20.35 -1.84
N THR A 35 -2.39 19.42 -1.64
CA THR A 35 -2.71 18.01 -1.47
C THR A 35 -3.65 17.83 -0.26
N ASP A 36 -4.87 17.37 -0.51
CA ASP A 36 -5.88 17.13 0.53
C ASP A 36 -6.15 15.63 0.63
N VAL A 37 -5.43 14.97 1.55
CA VAL A 37 -5.58 13.54 1.79
C VAL A 37 -6.73 13.30 2.77
N LYS A 38 -7.73 12.53 2.35
CA LYS A 38 -8.91 12.19 3.13
C LYS A 38 -9.13 10.68 3.17
N ILE A 39 -9.53 10.20 4.34
CA ILE A 39 -9.96 8.83 4.57
C ILE A 39 -11.45 8.87 4.92
N ARG A 40 -12.24 7.98 4.32
CA ARG A 40 -13.65 7.78 4.65
C ARG A 40 -13.89 6.33 4.97
N LEU A 41 -14.68 6.08 6.01
CA LEU A 41 -15.28 4.78 6.23
C LEU A 41 -16.76 4.84 5.91
N LEU A 42 -17.20 3.87 5.13
CA LEU A 42 -18.59 3.64 4.85
C LEU A 42 -19.02 2.27 5.35
N SER A 43 -20.30 2.14 5.71
CA SER A 43 -20.93 0.87 6.09
C SER A 43 -22.17 0.62 5.27
N LYS A 44 -22.60 -0.65 5.16
CA LYS A 44 -23.90 -0.95 4.54
C LYS A 44 -25.03 -0.59 5.50
N VAL A 45 -26.01 0.17 5.01
CA VAL A 45 -27.24 0.48 5.76
C VAL A 45 -27.97 -0.80 6.23
N ASN A 46 -27.98 -1.85 5.40
CA ASN A 46 -28.48 -3.17 5.73
C ASN A 46 -27.46 -4.25 5.33
N GLN A 47 -26.82 -4.86 6.32
CA GLN A 47 -25.78 -5.88 6.12
C GLN A 47 -26.30 -7.18 5.48
N HIS A 48 -27.61 -7.44 5.53
CA HIS A 48 -28.23 -8.62 4.93
C HIS A 48 -28.57 -8.44 3.45
N CYS A 49 -28.42 -7.23 2.90
CA CYS A 49 -28.72 -6.92 1.50
C CYS A 49 -27.45 -6.51 0.76
N GLN A 50 -27.01 -7.31 -0.21
CA GLN A 50 -25.78 -7.03 -0.96
C GLN A 50 -25.83 -5.70 -1.73
N SER A 51 -27.01 -5.30 -2.20
CA SER A 51 -27.24 -4.02 -2.90
C SER A 51 -27.56 -2.86 -1.96
N SER A 52 -27.44 -3.05 -0.64
CA SER A 52 -27.65 -1.98 0.32
C SER A 52 -26.73 -0.80 0.01
N PRO A 53 -27.24 0.45 0.05
CA PRO A 53 -26.39 1.61 -0.08
C PRO A 53 -25.35 1.68 1.04
N TRP A 54 -24.24 2.34 0.73
CA TRP A 54 -23.20 2.70 1.68
C TRP A 54 -23.59 4.01 2.40
N GLN A 55 -23.44 4.05 3.71
CA GLN A 55 -23.58 5.27 4.53
C GLN A 55 -22.22 5.67 5.10
N LEU A 56 -21.94 6.98 5.15
CA LEU A 56 -20.72 7.51 5.75
C LEU A 56 -20.79 7.36 7.27
N GLU A 57 -19.81 6.68 7.85
CA GLU A 57 -19.66 6.56 9.31
C GLU A 57 -18.79 7.68 9.85
N TRP A 58 -17.63 7.90 9.23
CA TRP A 58 -16.73 8.97 9.60
C TRP A 58 -15.81 9.36 8.43
N GLU A 59 -15.27 10.57 8.51
CA GLU A 59 -14.25 11.11 7.62
C GLU A 59 -13.08 11.67 8.46
N ARG A 60 -11.85 11.45 8.00
CA ARG A 60 -10.62 12.02 8.58
C ARG A 60 -9.79 12.69 7.49
N SER A 61 -9.37 13.92 7.73
CA SER A 61 -8.35 14.57 6.90
C SER A 61 -6.96 14.32 7.50
N LEU A 62 -6.00 13.95 6.65
CA LEU A 62 -4.58 13.90 6.99
C LEU A 62 -3.83 15.16 6.52
N GLY A 63 -4.54 16.09 5.86
CA GLY A 63 -3.99 17.34 5.37
C GLY A 63 -3.01 17.15 4.21
N ASN A 64 -2.03 18.06 4.15
CA ASN A 64 -1.05 18.16 3.08
C ASN A 64 0.19 17.32 3.35
N ILE A 65 0.09 16.03 3.04
CA ILE A 65 1.18 15.07 3.15
C ILE A 65 1.65 14.61 1.76
N LYS A 66 2.94 14.28 1.65
CA LYS A 66 3.50 13.72 0.41
C LYS A 66 2.86 12.35 0.13
N MET A 67 2.24 12.18 -1.03
CA MET A 67 1.59 10.95 -1.50
C MET A 67 2.27 10.42 -2.77
N PRO A 68 2.12 9.14 -3.13
CA PRO A 68 2.60 8.63 -4.41
C PRO A 68 2.03 9.43 -5.58
N THR A 69 2.81 9.56 -6.65
CA THR A 69 2.42 10.25 -7.89
C THR A 69 2.68 9.37 -9.11
N GLY A 70 2.05 9.71 -10.23
CA GLY A 70 2.19 8.98 -11.49
C GLY A 70 1.37 7.70 -11.52
N ALA A 71 0.20 7.78 -12.16
CA ALA A 71 -0.87 6.77 -12.14
C ALA A 71 -0.52 5.43 -12.82
N TRP A 72 0.66 5.29 -13.41
CA TRP A 72 1.00 4.20 -14.33
C TRP A 72 1.06 2.80 -13.70
N ASN A 73 1.16 2.68 -12.37
CA ASN A 73 1.45 1.41 -11.70
C ASN A 73 0.34 0.88 -10.77
N GLY A 74 -0.89 1.39 -10.86
CA GLY A 74 -2.00 0.88 -10.03
C GLY A 74 -1.81 1.16 -8.54
N ILE A 75 -2.05 2.40 -8.14
CA ILE A 75 -1.95 2.85 -6.74
C ILE A 75 -3.07 2.20 -5.92
N HIS A 76 -2.69 1.47 -4.86
CA HIS A 76 -3.65 0.86 -3.92
C HIS A 76 -3.18 1.09 -2.49
N LEU A 77 -3.83 2.02 -1.78
CA LEU A 77 -3.30 2.56 -0.50
C LEU A 77 -4.24 2.31 0.68
N ALA A 78 -5.27 1.49 0.49
CA ALA A 78 -6.22 1.16 1.52
C ALA A 78 -6.50 -0.34 1.46
N GLU A 79 -6.43 -1.03 2.60
CA GLU A 79 -6.73 -2.46 2.68
C GLU A 79 -7.52 -2.79 3.95
N ILE A 80 -8.35 -3.82 3.90
CA ILE A 80 -9.07 -4.35 5.06
C ILE A 80 -8.58 -5.77 5.34
N VAL A 81 -7.99 -5.99 6.50
CA VAL A 81 -7.49 -7.32 6.93
C VAL A 81 -7.99 -7.59 8.34
N ASN A 82 -8.73 -8.69 8.53
CA ASN A 82 -9.34 -9.07 9.82
C ASN A 82 -10.06 -7.92 10.53
N ASP A 83 -10.95 -7.23 9.81
CA ASP A 83 -11.69 -6.05 10.29
C ASP A 83 -10.82 -4.86 10.75
N LEU A 84 -9.52 -4.86 10.45
CA LEU A 84 -8.64 -3.72 10.66
C LEU A 84 -8.47 -2.96 9.34
N LEU A 85 -8.42 -1.63 9.43
CA LEU A 85 -8.28 -0.76 8.29
C LEU A 85 -6.82 -0.31 8.18
N PHE A 86 -6.18 -0.61 7.06
CA PHE A 86 -4.79 -0.25 6.78
C PHE A 86 -4.75 0.83 5.73
N ILE A 87 -4.02 1.91 6.01
CA ILE A 87 -3.87 3.05 5.11
C ILE A 87 -2.39 3.35 4.89
N ALA A 88 -2.00 3.48 3.63
CA ALA A 88 -0.73 4.05 3.24
C ALA A 88 -0.85 5.57 3.10
N ALA A 89 -0.12 6.29 3.95
CA ALA A 89 -0.04 7.74 3.96
C ALA A 89 1.43 8.15 3.92
N SER A 90 1.88 8.68 2.78
CA SER A 90 3.30 8.91 2.52
C SER A 90 4.13 7.61 2.64
N ASN A 91 5.22 7.61 3.39
CA ASN A 91 6.07 6.45 3.66
C ASN A 91 5.65 5.67 4.92
N THR A 92 4.43 5.92 5.42
CA THR A 92 3.92 5.37 6.69
C THR A 92 2.66 4.57 6.44
N THR A 93 2.58 3.40 7.05
CA THR A 93 1.35 2.62 7.16
C THR A 93 0.67 2.95 8.48
N ILE A 94 -0.64 3.17 8.45
CA ILE A 94 -1.48 3.50 9.60
C ILE A 94 -2.54 2.43 9.74
N CYS A 95 -2.71 1.86 10.94
CA CYS A 95 -3.84 1.01 11.27
C CYS A 95 -4.90 1.82 12.00
N ILE A 96 -6.16 1.68 11.59
CA ILE A 96 -7.30 2.44 12.10
C ILE A 96 -8.39 1.46 12.53
N SER A 97 -8.97 1.71 13.70
CA SER A 97 -10.16 1.01 14.17
C SER A 97 -11.37 1.44 13.32
N PRO A 98 -12.09 0.51 12.65
CA PRO A 98 -13.28 0.89 11.89
C PRO A 98 -14.38 1.47 12.79
N VAL A 99 -14.53 0.94 14.01
CA VAL A 99 -15.58 1.34 14.95
C VAL A 99 -15.42 2.78 15.42
N THR A 100 -14.19 3.22 15.67
CA THR A 100 -13.93 4.52 16.31
C THR A 100 -13.32 5.56 15.37
N GLY A 101 -12.80 5.14 14.21
CA GLY A 101 -11.97 5.97 13.33
C GLY A 101 -10.63 6.38 13.97
N LYS A 102 -10.30 5.87 15.16
CA LYS A 102 -9.06 6.16 15.84
C LYS A 102 -7.93 5.32 15.30
N GLU A 103 -6.77 5.95 15.23
CA GLU A 103 -5.52 5.28 14.94
C GLU A 103 -5.14 4.32 16.07
N LEU A 104 -4.83 3.09 15.71
CA LEU A 104 -4.33 2.06 16.62
C LEU A 104 -2.80 2.11 16.68
N TRP A 105 -2.16 2.22 15.53
CA TRP A 105 -0.71 2.37 15.41
C TRP A 105 -0.31 2.98 14.07
N ARG A 106 0.97 3.37 13.97
CA ARG A 106 1.62 3.77 12.72
C ARG A 106 3.03 3.20 12.65
N VAL A 107 3.48 2.84 11.45
CA VAL A 107 4.84 2.36 11.21
C VAL A 107 5.40 2.94 9.92
N ARG A 108 6.63 3.44 9.97
CA ARG A 108 7.36 3.94 8.79
C ARG A 108 7.99 2.75 8.06
N THR A 109 7.57 2.51 6.82
CA THR A 109 8.02 1.35 6.02
C THR A 109 9.16 1.67 5.05
N GLY A 110 9.59 2.93 4.94
CA GLY A 110 10.71 3.30 4.08
C GLY A 110 11.02 4.80 4.07
N ASN A 111 11.80 5.24 3.09
CA ASN A 111 12.11 6.64 2.85
C ASN A 111 11.29 7.26 1.69
N THR A 112 10.63 6.46 0.87
CA THR A 112 9.79 6.91 -0.25
C THR A 112 8.30 6.66 0.01
N PRO A 113 7.37 7.36 -0.69
CA PRO A 113 5.94 7.09 -0.57
C PRO A 113 5.58 5.64 -0.88
N ILE A 114 4.60 5.11 -0.19
CA ILE A 114 4.01 3.80 -0.46
C ILE A 114 3.13 3.90 -1.70
N TYR A 115 3.27 2.95 -2.61
CA TYR A 115 2.48 2.84 -3.85
C TYR A 115 1.44 1.72 -3.77
N LYS A 116 1.70 0.69 -2.96
CA LYS A 116 0.79 -0.44 -2.81
C LYS A 116 0.82 -1.01 -1.40
N ILE A 117 -0.36 -1.35 -0.89
CA ILE A 117 -0.59 -2.29 0.21
C ILE A 117 -1.34 -3.49 -0.40
N LEU A 118 -1.11 -4.70 0.10
CA LEU A 118 -1.99 -5.84 -0.13
C LEU A 118 -2.01 -6.74 1.11
N SER A 119 -3.05 -7.53 1.30
CA SER A 119 -3.09 -8.56 2.36
C SER A 119 -2.19 -9.74 2.03
N THR A 120 -1.68 -10.42 3.07
CA THR A 120 -1.09 -11.76 2.89
C THR A 120 -2.15 -12.79 2.56
N LYS A 121 -1.74 -13.95 2.02
CA LYS A 121 -2.69 -15.03 1.70
C LYS A 121 -3.42 -15.56 2.92
N SER A 122 -2.72 -15.68 4.03
CA SER A 122 -3.27 -16.08 5.33
C SER A 122 -4.09 -14.96 5.98
N ASN A 123 -4.11 -13.76 5.40
CA ASN A 123 -4.82 -12.59 5.91
C ASN A 123 -4.37 -12.25 7.36
N ASP A 124 -3.10 -12.46 7.67
CA ASP A 124 -2.50 -12.29 9.01
C ASP A 124 -1.50 -11.13 9.06
N ALA A 125 -1.30 -10.44 7.95
CA ALA A 125 -0.35 -9.35 7.78
C ALA A 125 -0.68 -8.61 6.47
N ILE A 126 0.07 -7.54 6.23
CA ILE A 126 0.06 -6.81 4.96
C ILE A 126 1.45 -6.78 4.35
N ILE A 127 1.51 -6.70 3.02
CA ILE A 127 2.72 -6.41 2.26
C ILE A 127 2.63 -4.98 1.75
N VAL A 128 3.70 -4.23 1.97
CA VAL A 128 3.81 -2.80 1.66
C VAL A 128 4.93 -2.60 0.64
N TYR A 129 4.63 -1.82 -0.40
CA TYR A 129 5.58 -1.45 -1.45
C TYR A 129 5.84 0.05 -1.45
N ASN A 130 7.05 0.43 -1.07
CA ASN A 130 7.57 1.79 -1.18
C ASN A 130 8.07 2.04 -2.61
N GLY A 131 7.86 3.25 -3.14
CA GLY A 131 8.27 3.61 -4.49
C GLY A 131 9.77 3.47 -4.69
N TYR A 132 10.19 2.97 -5.86
CA TYR A 132 11.59 2.66 -6.15
C TYR A 132 12.47 3.90 -6.41
N TYR A 133 11.88 4.99 -6.91
CA TYR A 133 12.60 6.23 -7.19
C TYR A 133 13.08 6.88 -5.89
N ASP A 134 14.39 7.09 -5.78
CA ASP A 134 15.08 7.57 -4.57
C ASP A 134 14.92 6.66 -3.34
N PHE A 135 14.58 5.38 -3.53
CA PHE A 135 14.56 4.43 -2.41
C PHE A 135 15.98 4.15 -1.95
N GLU A 136 16.23 4.36 -0.65
CA GLU A 136 17.52 4.05 -0.05
C GLU A 136 17.41 2.69 0.62
N SER A 137 18.19 1.73 0.11
CA SER A 137 18.26 0.40 0.71
C SER A 137 18.86 0.46 2.11
N SER A 138 18.04 0.23 3.12
CA SER A 138 18.53 -0.01 4.48
C SER A 138 19.02 -1.45 4.58
N LEU A 139 20.29 -1.67 4.94
CA LEU A 139 20.86 -2.99 5.20
C LEU A 139 20.86 -3.95 4.00
N GLY A 140 20.93 -3.43 2.77
CA GLY A 140 20.93 -4.26 1.56
C GLY A 140 19.61 -5.00 1.32
N LYS A 141 18.48 -4.42 1.77
CA LYS A 141 17.13 -4.94 1.57
C LYS A 141 16.30 -4.03 0.68
N GLY A 142 15.29 -4.63 0.03
CA GLY A 142 14.42 -3.99 -0.94
C GLY A 142 13.33 -3.10 -0.33
N ASN A 143 12.56 -2.50 -1.23
CA ASN A 143 11.43 -1.61 -0.98
C ASN A 143 10.09 -2.32 -0.78
N ILE A 144 10.10 -3.64 -0.60
CA ILE A 144 8.93 -4.44 -0.22
C ILE A 144 9.13 -4.92 1.22
N ALA A 145 8.12 -4.72 2.06
CA ALA A 145 8.14 -5.16 3.46
C ALA A 145 6.84 -5.87 3.83
N LYS A 146 6.92 -6.87 4.71
CA LYS A 146 5.75 -7.45 5.39
C LYS A 146 5.60 -6.82 6.76
N VAL A 147 4.38 -6.41 7.09
CA VAL A 147 4.03 -5.76 8.35
C VAL A 147 2.93 -6.56 9.05
N SER A 148 3.11 -6.88 10.33
CA SER A 148 2.11 -7.58 11.15
C SER A 148 0.87 -6.72 11.39
N LEU A 149 -0.22 -7.32 11.88
CA LEU A 149 -1.43 -6.59 12.27
C LEU A 149 -1.22 -5.69 13.49
N GLU A 150 -0.13 -5.92 14.23
CA GLU A 150 0.32 -5.14 15.39
C GLU A 150 1.27 -3.99 15.00
N GLY A 151 1.64 -3.90 13.71
CA GLY A 151 2.46 -2.80 13.19
C GLY A 151 3.96 -3.05 13.21
N GLU A 152 4.39 -4.29 13.39
CA GLU A 152 5.81 -4.68 13.37
C GLU A 152 6.25 -5.02 11.95
N ILE A 153 7.45 -4.58 11.55
CA ILE A 153 8.05 -5.02 10.27
C ILE A 153 8.62 -6.42 10.49
N ILE A 154 7.99 -7.43 9.89
CA ILE A 154 8.39 -8.85 9.99
C ILE A 154 9.65 -9.08 9.14
N TRP A 155 9.60 -8.65 7.88
CA TRP A 155 10.74 -8.76 6.97
C TRP A 155 10.73 -7.66 5.91
N ARG A 156 11.89 -7.52 5.25
CA ARG A 156 12.06 -6.77 4.00
C ARG A 156 12.62 -7.70 2.94
N ALA A 157 12.10 -7.60 1.73
CA ALA A 157 12.51 -8.45 0.62
C ALA A 157 14.01 -8.32 0.38
N GLU A 158 14.65 -9.39 -0.06
CA GLU A 158 16.03 -9.33 -0.57
C GLU A 158 16.10 -8.45 -1.83
N LEU A 159 17.27 -7.88 -2.12
CA LEU A 159 17.46 -7.19 -3.38
C LEU A 159 17.66 -8.20 -4.52
N PRO A 160 17.10 -7.97 -5.71
CA PRO A 160 17.38 -8.81 -6.88
C PRO A 160 18.87 -8.87 -7.24
N SER A 161 19.60 -7.76 -7.01
CA SER A 161 21.07 -7.63 -7.10
C SER A 161 21.52 -6.48 -6.19
N GLU A 162 22.83 -6.33 -5.93
CA GLU A 162 23.36 -5.27 -5.03
C GLU A 162 22.94 -3.84 -5.42
N LYS A 163 22.66 -3.61 -6.70
CA LYS A 163 22.30 -2.29 -7.25
C LYS A 163 20.88 -2.22 -7.81
N ASP A 164 20.11 -3.30 -7.70
CA ASP A 164 18.76 -3.40 -8.26
C ASP A 164 17.70 -3.21 -7.17
N ILE A 165 16.48 -2.84 -7.57
CA ILE A 165 15.36 -2.57 -6.70
C ILE A 165 14.06 -3.01 -7.38
N TYR A 166 13.01 -3.35 -6.62
CA TYR A 166 11.72 -3.66 -7.22
C TYR A 166 11.10 -2.40 -7.79
N SER A 167 10.83 -2.40 -9.10
CA SER A 167 10.27 -1.26 -9.84
C SER A 167 8.75 -1.35 -9.95
N ASN A 168 8.19 -2.56 -9.82
CA ASN A 168 6.76 -2.80 -9.86
C ASN A 168 6.22 -3.22 -8.49
N PRO A 169 4.96 -2.90 -8.18
CA PRO A 169 4.33 -3.40 -6.96
C PRO A 169 4.21 -4.93 -6.95
N PRO A 170 4.33 -5.57 -5.78
CA PRO A 170 4.14 -7.00 -5.67
C PRO A 170 2.69 -7.43 -5.98
N TYR A 171 2.54 -8.66 -6.45
CA TYR A 171 1.24 -9.26 -6.76
C TYR A 171 1.27 -10.77 -6.53
N TYR A 172 0.10 -11.37 -6.31
CA TYR A 172 -0.03 -12.83 -6.31
C TYR A 172 -0.40 -13.34 -7.69
N ASN A 173 0.29 -14.39 -8.12
CA ASN A 173 -0.12 -15.24 -9.24
C ASN A 173 -0.12 -16.68 -8.75
N GLU A 174 -1.22 -17.41 -8.96
CA GLU A 174 -1.36 -18.83 -8.57
C GLU A 174 -0.79 -19.14 -7.17
N ASN A 175 -1.13 -18.34 -6.18
CA ASN A 175 -0.64 -18.53 -4.82
C ASN A 175 0.87 -18.29 -4.61
N GLU A 176 1.50 -17.46 -5.41
CA GLU A 176 2.92 -17.13 -5.26
C GLU A 176 3.11 -15.61 -5.38
N LEU A 177 3.99 -15.06 -4.55
CA LEU A 177 4.24 -13.62 -4.51
C LEU A 177 5.32 -13.26 -5.53
N TYR A 178 5.01 -12.35 -6.44
CA TYR A 178 5.93 -11.91 -7.49
C TYR A 178 6.14 -10.41 -7.45
N SER A 179 7.31 -9.98 -7.93
CA SER A 179 7.60 -8.58 -8.23
C SER A 179 8.66 -8.44 -9.32
N ASN A 180 8.56 -7.39 -10.14
CA ASN A 180 9.55 -7.09 -11.16
C ASN A 180 10.56 -6.05 -10.65
N SER A 181 11.83 -6.26 -11.00
CA SER A 181 12.92 -5.35 -10.66
C SER A 181 13.16 -4.29 -11.74
N TRP A 182 13.97 -3.29 -11.40
CA TRP A 182 14.37 -2.24 -12.33
C TRP A 182 15.30 -2.79 -13.44
N GLU A 183 16.19 -3.72 -13.10
CA GLU A 183 17.07 -4.38 -14.08
C GLU A 183 16.35 -5.43 -14.94
N GLY A 184 15.03 -5.61 -14.79
CA GLY A 184 14.22 -6.46 -15.67
C GLY A 184 14.12 -7.92 -15.24
N PHE A 185 14.35 -8.21 -13.95
CA PHE A 185 14.08 -9.54 -13.39
C PHE A 185 12.64 -9.65 -12.90
N LEU A 186 11.99 -10.78 -13.17
CA LEU A 186 10.83 -11.25 -12.42
C LEU A 186 11.35 -12.09 -11.24
N CYS A 187 11.03 -11.66 -10.02
CA CYS A 187 11.41 -12.38 -8.81
C CYS A 187 10.18 -13.00 -8.17
N LYS A 188 10.26 -14.29 -7.83
CA LYS A 188 9.34 -14.96 -6.91
C LYS A 188 9.88 -14.78 -5.50
N LEU A 189 9.04 -14.25 -4.61
CA LEU A 189 9.39 -13.93 -3.23
C LEU A 189 8.73 -14.93 -2.28
N SER A 190 9.47 -15.33 -1.25
CA SER A 190 8.91 -16.01 -0.09
C SER A 190 8.07 -15.04 0.74
N GLU A 191 6.83 -15.41 1.02
CA GLU A 191 5.96 -14.63 1.93
C GLU A 191 6.37 -14.76 3.40
N GLU A 192 7.13 -15.80 3.74
CA GLU A 192 7.53 -16.09 5.11
C GLU A 192 8.66 -15.17 5.58
N ASP A 193 9.64 -14.91 4.71
CA ASP A 193 10.88 -14.20 5.08
C ASP A 193 11.36 -13.15 4.05
N GLY A 194 10.68 -13.01 2.91
CA GLY A 194 11.04 -12.07 1.86
C GLY A 194 12.25 -12.48 1.03
N SER A 195 12.76 -13.71 1.17
CA SER A 195 13.84 -14.23 0.33
C SER A 195 13.41 -14.42 -1.13
N ILE A 196 14.36 -14.37 -2.06
CA ILE A 196 14.08 -14.66 -3.48
C ILE A 196 14.13 -16.17 -3.70
N MET A 197 12.97 -16.77 -3.99
CA MET A 197 12.85 -18.21 -4.26
C MET A 197 13.23 -18.57 -5.70
N ASP A 198 12.92 -17.68 -6.64
CA ASP A 198 13.25 -17.82 -8.06
C ASP A 198 13.42 -16.44 -8.70
N LYS A 199 14.26 -16.36 -9.74
CA LYS A 199 14.56 -15.12 -10.45
C LYS A 199 14.83 -15.38 -11.93
N GLN A 200 14.02 -14.78 -12.79
CA GLN A 200 14.12 -14.91 -14.24
C GLN A 200 14.31 -13.53 -14.89
N PHE A 201 15.24 -13.41 -15.83
CA PHE A 201 15.36 -12.21 -16.67
C PHE A 201 14.26 -12.19 -17.73
N THR A 202 13.50 -11.09 -17.84
CA THR A 202 12.30 -11.01 -18.70
C THR A 202 12.30 -9.84 -19.68
N LYS A 203 13.44 -9.21 -19.92
CA LYS A 203 13.56 -8.02 -20.78
C LYS A 203 14.47 -8.25 -21.98
#